data_AF-A0A517PPT4-F1
#
_entry.id   AF-A0A517PPT4-F1
#
_cell.length_a   1.000
_cell.length_b   1.000
_cell.length_c   1.000
_cell.angle_alpha   90.00
_cell.angle_beta   90.00
_cell.angle_gamma   90.00
#
_symmetry.space_group_name_H-M   'P 1'
#
loop_
_entity.id
_entity.type
_entity.pdbx_description
1 polymer ?
#
loop_
_entity_poly.entity_id
_entity_poly.type
_entity_poly.pdbx_seq_one_letter_code
_entity_poly.pdbx_strand_id
1 'polypeptide(L)'
;MVLTPTRYRLAQSREEIEPLVQLCREGKVFQVQEWIIENRPVDPPAPANGGNQKHTPLRYAIERGFHSLVEVLLEGGASIGTEYGYCPMRLAISKQRLDLVKLIADHGFQASKIDMDEVFESWQPEIMEYFIDNGADVETGMPLATALCNRTRTALRIFKKYRERFPSFPEQANVALRHHCQEGNLKWVSLLLWAGADPFTPGESEPGREIDPEDGGLSALGFAALWGNYKVFSLKQVKISPDHPAVYEILKYADRDEGYDLIHDLLKQGMNPNEQDNGGCSAIQSLLISLDSCMFMRYSSRDDHGRKYDTETARNKLKLIHLLAKYGGKWIPAETGEITEARRSLLKMTADYTVEFAWIMSKYQGCSRTDIKTLLKTPTIKKHTKENRQQLDELIDQLSTE
;
A
#
# COMPACT_ATOMS: atom_id res chain seq x y z
N MET A 1 -42.93 -0.36 -31.76
CA MET A 1 -42.18 0.53 -32.68
C MET A 1 -40.89 0.91 -32.00
N VAL A 2 -39.76 0.45 -32.52
CA VAL A 2 -38.43 0.84 -32.04
C VAL A 2 -38.19 2.27 -32.54
N LEU A 3 -38.29 3.26 -31.65
CA LEU A 3 -37.94 4.65 -31.95
C LEU A 3 -36.42 4.74 -32.01
N THR A 4 -35.87 4.90 -33.21
CA THR A 4 -34.50 5.38 -33.39
C THR A 4 -34.37 6.77 -32.77
N PRO A 5 -33.26 7.10 -32.09
CA PRO A 5 -33.12 8.38 -31.41
C PRO A 5 -32.97 9.47 -32.48
N THR A 6 -34.00 10.29 -32.60
CA THR A 6 -33.90 11.56 -33.31
C THR A 6 -32.89 12.37 -32.51
N ARG A 7 -31.74 12.72 -33.10
CA ARG A 7 -30.79 13.63 -32.43
C ARG A 7 -31.54 14.93 -32.15
N TYR A 8 -31.93 15.15 -30.90
CA TYR A 8 -32.55 16.39 -30.48
C TYR A 8 -31.60 17.54 -30.80
N ARG A 9 -32.16 18.61 -31.36
CA ARG A 9 -31.39 19.76 -31.84
C ARG A 9 -30.76 20.48 -30.64
N LEU A 10 -29.46 20.74 -30.69
CA LEU A 10 -28.78 21.64 -29.76
C LEU A 10 -29.33 23.08 -29.94
N ALA A 11 -29.42 23.83 -28.85
CA ALA A 11 -29.73 25.26 -28.94
C ALA A 11 -28.65 25.98 -29.76
N GLN A 12 -29.05 26.96 -30.57
CA GLN A 12 -28.17 27.77 -31.40
C GLN A 12 -27.35 28.76 -30.59
N SER A 13 -27.89 29.22 -29.45
CA SER A 13 -27.22 30.18 -28.58
C SER A 13 -27.55 29.93 -27.10
N ARG A 14 -26.81 30.57 -26.19
CA ARG A 14 -27.10 30.46 -24.75
C ARG A 14 -28.39 31.19 -24.37
N GLU A 15 -28.74 32.24 -25.11
CA GLU A 15 -29.97 33.00 -24.91
C GLU A 15 -31.20 32.15 -25.25
N GLU A 16 -31.09 31.23 -26.22
CA GLU A 16 -32.20 30.33 -26.59
C GLU A 16 -32.54 29.33 -25.48
N ILE A 17 -31.53 28.83 -24.75
CA ILE A 17 -31.70 27.81 -23.71
C ILE A 17 -31.88 28.39 -22.29
N GLU A 18 -31.51 29.65 -22.05
CA GLU A 18 -31.61 30.29 -20.73
C GLU A 18 -33.02 30.26 -20.12
N PRO A 19 -34.12 30.44 -20.88
CA PRO A 19 -35.45 30.31 -20.30
C PRO A 19 -35.72 28.90 -19.74
N LEU A 20 -35.31 27.85 -20.44
CA LEU A 20 -35.43 26.47 -19.96
C LEU A 20 -34.55 26.24 -18.71
N VAL A 21 -33.34 26.79 -18.69
CA VAL A 21 -32.46 26.78 -17.51
C VAL A 21 -33.14 27.44 -16.31
N GLN A 22 -33.79 28.58 -16.50
CA GLN A 22 -34.50 29.28 -15.43
C GLN A 22 -35.71 28.46 -14.92
N LEU A 23 -36.49 27.86 -15.82
CA LEU A 23 -37.59 26.96 -15.44
C LEU A 23 -37.10 25.77 -14.61
N CYS A 24 -35.96 25.17 -14.98
CA CYS A 24 -35.34 24.08 -14.22
C CYS A 24 -34.79 24.57 -12.87
N ARG A 25 -34.23 25.78 -12.82
CA ARG A 25 -33.73 26.41 -11.59
C ARG A 25 -34.85 26.68 -10.58
N GLU A 26 -36.03 27.01 -11.06
CA GLU A 26 -37.24 27.29 -10.27
C GLU A 26 -38.12 26.07 -9.97
N GLY A 27 -37.83 24.91 -10.58
CA GLY A 27 -38.61 23.68 -10.34
C GLY A 27 -39.94 23.60 -11.12
N LYS A 28 -40.07 24.29 -12.25
CA LYS A 28 -41.33 24.44 -13.00
C LYS A 28 -41.60 23.26 -13.97
N VAL A 29 -41.88 22.07 -13.43
CA VAL A 29 -42.04 20.82 -14.22
C VAL A 29 -43.01 20.95 -15.40
N PHE A 30 -44.22 21.48 -15.20
CA PHE A 30 -45.22 21.57 -16.27
C PHE A 30 -44.77 22.46 -17.42
N GLN A 31 -44.11 23.59 -17.13
CA GLN A 31 -43.59 24.50 -18.15
C GLN A 31 -42.40 23.88 -18.90
N VAL A 32 -41.61 23.03 -18.24
CA VAL A 32 -40.55 22.25 -18.88
C VAL A 32 -41.15 21.17 -19.80
N GLN A 33 -42.24 20.52 -19.40
CA GLN A 33 -42.95 19.56 -20.27
C GLN A 33 -43.52 20.25 -21.51
N GLU A 34 -44.16 21.42 -21.35
CA GLU A 34 -44.64 22.23 -22.48
C GLU A 34 -43.50 22.58 -23.45
N TRP A 35 -42.35 23.03 -22.93
CA TRP A 35 -41.16 23.31 -23.74
C TRP A 35 -40.72 22.12 -24.61
N ILE A 36 -40.73 20.91 -24.03
CA ILE A 36 -40.34 19.68 -24.73
C ILE A 36 -41.40 19.27 -25.76
N ILE A 37 -42.69 19.40 -25.44
CA ILE A 37 -43.81 19.14 -26.36
C ILE A 37 -43.73 20.06 -27.59
N GLU A 38 -43.29 21.32 -27.40
CA GLU A 38 -43.03 22.27 -28.48
C GLU A 38 -41.79 21.92 -29.34
N ASN A 39 -41.11 20.80 -29.05
CA ASN A 39 -39.92 20.31 -29.76
C ASN A 39 -38.77 21.33 -29.76
N ARG A 40 -38.64 22.10 -28.67
CA ARG A 40 -37.57 23.07 -28.45
C ARG A 40 -36.29 22.38 -27.96
N PRO A 41 -35.10 22.99 -28.16
CA PRO A 41 -33.84 22.40 -27.71
C PRO A 41 -33.81 22.22 -26.19
N VAL A 42 -33.29 21.07 -25.74
CA VAL A 42 -33.10 20.73 -24.32
C VAL A 42 -31.64 20.86 -23.87
N ASP A 43 -30.72 20.78 -24.82
CA ASP A 43 -29.29 20.90 -24.58
C ASP A 43 -28.75 22.24 -25.11
N PRO A 44 -27.85 22.87 -24.35
CA PRO A 44 -27.17 24.10 -24.78
C PRO A 44 -26.19 23.85 -25.95
N PRO A 45 -25.76 24.90 -26.67
CA PRO A 45 -24.66 24.78 -27.62
C PRO A 45 -23.36 24.35 -26.94
N ALA A 46 -22.47 23.77 -27.74
CA ALA A 46 -21.09 23.48 -27.32
C ALA A 46 -20.39 24.75 -26.80
N PRO A 47 -19.51 24.63 -25.80
CA PRO A 47 -18.84 25.78 -25.22
C PRO A 47 -17.82 26.36 -26.20
N ALA A 48 -17.88 27.67 -26.44
CA ALA A 48 -17.07 28.38 -27.44
C ALA A 48 -15.55 28.18 -27.30
N ASN A 49 -15.07 27.95 -26.07
CA ASN A 49 -13.64 27.81 -25.77
C ASN A 49 -13.22 26.37 -25.44
N GLY A 50 -14.05 25.37 -25.76
CA GLY A 50 -13.77 23.97 -25.41
C GLY A 50 -13.73 23.67 -23.89
N GLY A 51 -14.20 24.60 -23.06
CA GLY A 51 -14.24 24.46 -21.60
C GLY A 51 -15.43 23.63 -21.10
N ASN A 52 -15.55 23.48 -19.78
CA ASN A 52 -16.61 22.64 -19.20
C ASN A 52 -18.02 23.23 -19.43
N GLN A 53 -18.99 22.39 -19.79
CA GLN A 53 -20.39 22.77 -19.91
C GLN A 53 -21.04 22.92 -18.53
N LYS A 54 -21.05 24.16 -18.02
CA LYS A 54 -21.55 24.48 -16.67
C LYS A 54 -23.04 24.87 -16.61
N HIS A 55 -23.66 25.14 -17.76
CA HIS A 55 -25.03 25.67 -17.83
C HIS A 55 -25.92 24.77 -18.69
N THR A 56 -26.30 23.60 -18.15
CA THR A 56 -27.29 22.70 -18.80
C THR A 56 -28.56 22.64 -17.95
N PRO A 57 -29.76 22.60 -18.55
CA PRO A 57 -31.01 22.39 -17.81
C PRO A 57 -30.97 21.15 -16.90
N LEU A 58 -30.44 20.03 -17.44
CA LEU A 58 -30.30 18.77 -16.71
C LEU A 58 -29.40 18.89 -15.47
N ARG A 59 -28.30 19.67 -15.57
CA ARG A 59 -27.42 19.91 -14.42
C ARG A 59 -28.17 20.60 -13.28
N TYR A 60 -28.94 21.65 -13.58
CA TYR A 60 -29.70 22.35 -12.56
C TYR A 60 -30.76 21.46 -11.91
N ALA A 61 -31.47 20.64 -12.71
CA ALA A 61 -32.43 19.68 -12.19
C ALA A 61 -31.77 18.69 -11.20
N ILE A 62 -30.60 18.14 -11.54
CA ILE A 62 -29.83 17.23 -10.66
C ILE A 62 -29.29 17.97 -9.43
N GLU A 63 -28.70 19.17 -9.59
CA GLU A 63 -28.13 19.94 -8.48
C GLU A 63 -29.18 20.33 -7.42
N ARG A 64 -30.41 20.58 -7.87
CA ARG A 64 -31.58 20.85 -7.02
C ARG A 64 -32.25 19.58 -6.50
N GLY A 65 -31.92 18.42 -7.06
CA GLY A 65 -32.49 17.13 -6.68
C GLY A 65 -33.94 16.92 -7.16
N PHE A 66 -34.37 17.67 -8.18
CA PHE A 66 -35.72 17.62 -8.74
C PHE A 66 -35.90 16.40 -9.64
N HIS A 67 -36.24 15.26 -9.04
CA HIS A 67 -36.36 13.97 -9.74
C HIS A 67 -37.23 14.04 -11.01
N SER A 68 -38.46 14.55 -10.89
CA SER A 68 -39.39 14.67 -12.03
C SER A 68 -38.88 15.59 -13.13
N LEU A 69 -38.08 16.61 -12.80
CA LEU A 69 -37.43 17.44 -13.84
C LEU A 69 -36.32 16.69 -14.56
N VAL A 70 -35.55 15.88 -13.83
CA VAL A 70 -34.52 15.02 -14.43
C VAL A 70 -35.17 14.04 -15.39
N GLU A 71 -36.24 13.36 -14.96
CA GLU A 71 -37.01 12.41 -15.77
C GLU A 71 -37.53 13.06 -17.06
N VAL A 72 -38.29 14.16 -16.92
CA VAL A 72 -38.85 14.89 -18.07
C VAL A 72 -37.77 15.36 -19.04
N LEU A 73 -36.63 15.86 -18.56
CA LEU A 73 -35.53 16.30 -19.43
C LEU A 73 -34.87 15.13 -20.16
N LEU A 74 -34.70 13.98 -19.50
CA LEU A 74 -34.14 12.76 -20.12
C LEU A 74 -35.10 12.17 -21.17
N GLU A 75 -36.41 12.15 -20.90
CA GLU A 75 -37.44 11.81 -21.88
C GLU A 75 -37.43 12.78 -23.08
N GLY A 76 -37.16 14.05 -22.83
CA GLY A 76 -36.94 15.09 -23.85
C GLY A 76 -35.61 14.97 -24.60
N GLY A 77 -34.79 13.95 -24.31
CA GLY A 77 -33.55 13.67 -25.01
C GLY A 77 -32.34 14.48 -24.55
N ALA A 78 -32.35 15.01 -23.32
CA ALA A 78 -31.19 15.68 -22.76
C ALA A 78 -29.97 14.75 -22.72
N SER A 79 -28.80 15.29 -23.07
CA SER A 79 -27.57 14.52 -23.20
C SER A 79 -27.12 13.93 -21.86
N ILE A 80 -26.94 12.61 -21.88
CA ILE A 80 -26.32 11.82 -20.80
C ILE A 80 -24.82 11.61 -21.01
N GLY A 81 -24.23 12.21 -22.04
CA GLY A 81 -22.83 12.02 -22.40
C GLY A 81 -21.83 12.61 -21.40
N THR A 82 -20.55 12.33 -21.63
CA THR A 82 -19.41 12.90 -20.90
C THR A 82 -18.76 14.05 -21.65
N GLU A 83 -19.45 14.60 -22.65
CA GLU A 83 -18.92 15.62 -23.55
C GLU A 83 -18.69 16.93 -22.79
N TYR A 84 -17.66 17.67 -23.20
CA TYR A 84 -17.34 18.99 -22.64
C TYR A 84 -17.23 19.00 -21.11
N GLY A 85 -16.66 17.94 -20.52
CA GLY A 85 -16.42 17.84 -19.07
C GLY A 85 -17.66 17.80 -18.19
N TYR A 86 -18.86 17.69 -18.76
CA TYR A 86 -20.11 17.49 -18.01
C TYR A 86 -20.53 16.01 -18.10
N CYS A 87 -20.88 15.42 -16.97
CA CYS A 87 -21.41 14.06 -16.90
C CYS A 87 -22.55 14.03 -15.85
N PRO A 88 -23.82 13.87 -16.26
CA PRO A 88 -24.95 13.78 -15.33
C PRO A 88 -24.79 12.68 -14.29
N MET A 89 -24.23 11.52 -14.70
CA MET A 89 -24.02 10.38 -13.82
C MET A 89 -23.04 10.72 -12.67
N ARG A 90 -21.88 11.33 -12.98
CA ARG A 90 -20.92 11.80 -11.95
C ARG A 90 -21.57 12.76 -10.96
N LEU A 91 -22.41 13.65 -11.46
CA LEU A 91 -23.11 14.61 -10.61
C LEU A 91 -24.10 13.87 -9.68
N ALA A 92 -24.88 12.92 -10.18
CA ALA A 92 -25.78 12.10 -9.37
C ALA A 92 -25.03 11.30 -8.28
N ILE A 93 -23.87 10.72 -8.62
CA ILE A 93 -22.97 10.03 -7.68
C ILE A 93 -22.48 11.00 -6.58
N SER A 94 -21.96 12.19 -6.96
CA SER A 94 -21.47 13.19 -5.99
C SER A 94 -22.59 13.73 -5.08
N LYS A 95 -23.84 13.72 -5.57
CA LYS A 95 -25.04 14.07 -4.79
C LYS A 95 -25.57 12.91 -3.96
N GLN A 96 -24.97 11.72 -4.07
CA GLN A 96 -25.35 10.52 -3.31
C GLN A 96 -26.81 10.11 -3.55
N ARG A 97 -27.31 10.34 -4.77
CA ARG A 97 -28.71 10.11 -5.17
C ARG A 97 -28.84 8.85 -6.03
N LEU A 98 -29.00 7.69 -5.38
CA LEU A 98 -29.16 6.41 -6.07
C LEU A 98 -30.35 6.39 -7.03
N ASP A 99 -31.45 7.06 -6.67
CA ASP A 99 -32.62 7.20 -7.53
C ASP A 99 -32.30 7.91 -8.85
N LEU A 100 -31.45 8.94 -8.81
CA LEU A 100 -30.98 9.64 -10.01
C LEU A 100 -29.95 8.81 -10.80
N VAL A 101 -29.08 8.08 -10.10
CA VAL A 101 -28.15 7.12 -10.74
C VAL A 101 -28.92 6.10 -11.57
N LYS A 102 -29.95 5.48 -10.98
CA LYS A 102 -30.81 4.52 -11.67
C LYS A 102 -31.55 5.15 -12.83
N LEU A 103 -32.18 6.31 -12.61
CA LEU A 103 -32.92 7.03 -13.65
C LEU A 103 -32.04 7.38 -14.88
N ILE A 104 -30.81 7.85 -14.66
CA ILE A 104 -29.88 8.17 -15.75
C ILE A 104 -29.43 6.89 -16.49
N ALA A 105 -29.21 5.79 -15.76
CA ALA A 105 -28.84 4.51 -16.36
C ALA A 105 -29.99 3.88 -17.16
N ASP A 106 -31.23 3.99 -16.69
CA ASP A 106 -32.44 3.54 -17.39
C ASP A 106 -32.60 4.26 -18.75
N HIS A 107 -32.05 5.47 -18.87
CA HIS A 107 -31.97 6.23 -20.12
C HIS A 107 -30.72 5.92 -20.97
N GLY A 108 -30.04 4.81 -20.70
CA GLY A 108 -28.98 4.25 -21.54
C GLY A 108 -27.55 4.60 -21.13
N PHE A 109 -27.36 5.27 -19.99
CA PHE A 109 -26.01 5.50 -19.47
C PHE A 109 -25.37 4.19 -19.01
N GLN A 110 -24.22 3.84 -19.59
CA GLN A 110 -23.52 2.60 -19.27
C GLN A 110 -22.67 2.79 -18.01
N ALA A 111 -22.90 1.96 -16.99
CA ALA A 111 -22.18 2.01 -15.71
C ALA A 111 -20.65 1.90 -15.89
N SER A 112 -20.19 1.13 -16.89
CA SER A 112 -18.77 0.95 -17.24
C SER A 112 -18.05 2.21 -17.73
N LYS A 113 -18.77 3.31 -17.99
CA LYS A 113 -18.16 4.60 -18.37
C LYS A 113 -17.71 5.45 -17.18
N ILE A 114 -18.01 5.03 -15.95
CA ILE A 114 -17.57 5.70 -14.73
C ILE A 114 -16.46 4.88 -14.10
N ASP A 115 -15.40 5.58 -13.71
CA ASP A 115 -14.30 5.01 -12.96
C ASP A 115 -14.77 4.63 -11.54
N MET A 116 -14.44 3.41 -11.10
CA MET A 116 -14.87 2.93 -9.80
C MET A 116 -14.23 3.70 -8.62
N ASP A 117 -13.09 4.36 -8.78
CA ASP A 117 -12.54 5.26 -7.76
C ASP A 117 -13.53 6.41 -7.48
N GLU A 118 -14.10 7.01 -8.53
CA GLU A 118 -15.12 8.05 -8.39
C GLU A 118 -16.39 7.51 -7.70
N VAL A 119 -16.78 6.28 -8.00
CA VAL A 119 -17.94 5.62 -7.36
C VAL A 119 -17.67 5.36 -5.88
N PHE A 120 -16.49 4.86 -5.53
CA PHE A 120 -16.13 4.59 -4.14
C PHE A 120 -16.05 5.88 -3.31
N GLU A 121 -15.63 7.00 -3.90
CA GLU A 121 -15.62 8.31 -3.23
C GLU A 121 -17.03 8.87 -2.91
N SER A 122 -18.10 8.27 -3.45
CA SER A 122 -19.46 8.57 -2.98
C SER A 122 -19.69 8.12 -1.53
N TRP A 123 -18.95 7.09 -1.08
CA TRP A 123 -19.09 6.42 0.21
C TRP A 123 -20.50 5.89 0.53
N GLN A 124 -21.31 5.64 -0.51
CA GLN A 124 -22.66 5.08 -0.41
C GLN A 124 -22.67 3.62 -0.89
N PRO A 125 -22.80 2.62 0.02
CA PRO A 125 -22.78 1.21 -0.34
C PRO A 125 -23.80 0.85 -1.42
N GLU A 126 -24.99 1.43 -1.39
CA GLU A 126 -26.05 1.13 -2.36
C GLU A 126 -25.71 1.63 -3.77
N ILE A 127 -24.94 2.73 -3.89
CA ILE A 127 -24.41 3.20 -5.16
C ILE A 127 -23.27 2.29 -5.62
N MET A 128 -22.32 1.98 -4.75
CA MET A 128 -21.21 1.06 -5.07
C MET A 128 -21.74 -0.30 -5.56
N GLU A 129 -22.66 -0.90 -4.80
CA GLU A 129 -23.29 -2.18 -5.13
C GLU A 129 -24.01 -2.10 -6.48
N TYR A 130 -24.72 -0.99 -6.77
CA TYR A 130 -25.38 -0.80 -8.06
C TYR A 130 -24.38 -0.83 -9.22
N PHE A 131 -23.26 -0.10 -9.16
CA PHE A 131 -22.27 -0.09 -10.24
C PHE A 131 -21.60 -1.45 -10.41
N ILE A 132 -21.25 -2.12 -9.31
CA ILE A 132 -20.66 -3.47 -9.32
C ILE A 132 -21.62 -4.48 -9.97
N ASP A 133 -22.91 -4.43 -9.61
CA ASP A 133 -23.91 -5.35 -10.14
C ASP A 133 -24.24 -5.07 -11.61
N ASN A 134 -23.99 -3.85 -12.09
CA ASN A 134 -24.17 -3.44 -13.49
C ASN A 134 -22.88 -3.44 -14.32
N GLY A 135 -21.86 -4.18 -13.90
CA GLY A 135 -20.69 -4.48 -14.73
C GLY A 135 -19.67 -3.34 -14.86
N ALA A 136 -19.60 -2.45 -13.86
CA ALA A 136 -18.45 -1.55 -13.74
C ALA A 136 -17.15 -2.35 -13.53
N ASP A 137 -16.03 -1.84 -14.07
CA ASP A 137 -14.72 -2.46 -13.89
C ASP A 137 -14.19 -2.19 -12.47
N VAL A 138 -13.99 -3.26 -11.71
CA VAL A 138 -13.48 -3.24 -10.34
C VAL A 138 -12.09 -3.87 -10.20
N GLU A 139 -11.53 -4.34 -11.32
CA GLU A 139 -10.28 -5.08 -11.37
C GLU A 139 -9.11 -4.13 -11.73
N THR A 140 -9.29 -3.31 -12.78
CA THR A 140 -8.25 -2.40 -13.27
C THR A 140 -8.02 -1.25 -12.29
N GLY A 141 -6.75 -0.95 -11.98
CA GLY A 141 -6.38 0.19 -11.12
C GLY A 141 -6.56 -0.03 -9.62
N MET A 142 -7.10 -1.19 -9.21
CA MET A 142 -7.32 -1.57 -7.81
C MET A 142 -8.20 -0.57 -7.00
N PRO A 143 -9.39 -0.20 -7.50
CA PRO A 143 -10.21 0.85 -6.87
C PRO A 143 -10.72 0.48 -5.48
N LEU A 144 -10.95 -0.81 -5.20
CA LEU A 144 -11.32 -1.28 -3.87
C LEU A 144 -10.15 -1.15 -2.89
N ALA A 145 -8.89 -1.36 -3.33
CA ALA A 145 -7.72 -1.17 -2.48
C ALA A 145 -7.62 0.29 -2.04
N THR A 146 -7.73 1.24 -2.98
CA THR A 146 -7.78 2.69 -2.68
C THR A 146 -8.87 2.99 -1.66
N ALA A 147 -10.06 2.44 -1.86
CA ALA A 147 -11.18 2.66 -0.95
C ALA A 147 -10.94 2.07 0.46
N LEU A 148 -10.30 0.90 0.56
CA LEU A 148 -9.95 0.24 1.81
C LEU A 148 -8.82 0.95 2.56
N CYS A 149 -7.89 1.61 1.87
CA CYS A 149 -6.88 2.48 2.47
C CYS A 149 -7.52 3.74 3.08
N ASN A 150 -8.46 4.39 2.37
CA ASN A 150 -9.05 5.67 2.77
C ASN A 150 -10.18 5.56 3.80
N ARG A 151 -11.28 4.85 3.50
CA ARG A 151 -12.41 4.64 4.42
C ARG A 151 -12.80 3.17 4.53
N THR A 152 -11.91 2.41 5.17
CA THR A 152 -11.97 0.96 5.30
C THR A 152 -13.33 0.42 5.71
N ARG A 153 -14.02 1.01 6.70
CA ARG A 153 -15.31 0.47 7.20
C ARG A 153 -16.36 0.30 6.10
N THR A 154 -16.50 1.30 5.22
CA THR A 154 -17.54 1.29 4.17
C THR A 154 -17.16 0.30 3.07
N ALA A 155 -15.89 0.34 2.63
CA ALA A 155 -15.38 -0.57 1.61
C ALA A 155 -15.32 -2.04 2.08
N LEU A 156 -15.14 -2.29 3.38
CA LEU A 156 -15.09 -3.65 3.94
C LEU A 156 -16.40 -4.42 3.73
N ARG A 157 -17.55 -3.73 3.78
CA ARG A 157 -18.85 -4.34 3.45
C ARG A 157 -18.86 -4.84 2.00
N ILE A 158 -18.36 -4.01 1.07
CA ILE A 158 -18.29 -4.34 -0.36
C ILE A 158 -17.34 -5.52 -0.59
N PHE A 159 -16.14 -5.46 -0.02
CA PHE A 159 -15.18 -6.57 -0.07
C PHE A 159 -15.81 -7.88 0.38
N LYS A 160 -16.40 -7.93 1.58
CA LYS A 160 -17.01 -9.17 2.09
C LYS A 160 -18.14 -9.72 1.23
N LYS A 161 -18.93 -8.84 0.59
CA LYS A 161 -20.06 -9.24 -0.25
C LYS A 161 -19.59 -9.86 -1.58
N TYR A 162 -18.53 -9.32 -2.17
CA TYR A 162 -18.14 -9.65 -3.54
C TYR A 162 -16.77 -10.33 -3.71
N ARG A 163 -16.02 -10.59 -2.63
CA ARG A 163 -14.68 -11.21 -2.69
C ARG A 163 -14.62 -12.55 -3.44
N GLU A 164 -15.71 -13.32 -3.46
CA GLU A 164 -15.77 -14.60 -4.17
C GLU A 164 -16.14 -14.42 -5.66
N ARG A 165 -16.70 -13.26 -6.02
CA ARG A 165 -17.11 -12.93 -7.40
C ARG A 165 -15.95 -12.37 -8.23
N PHE A 166 -15.05 -11.63 -7.61
CA PHE A 166 -13.97 -10.89 -8.28
C PHE A 166 -12.59 -11.37 -7.81
N PRO A 167 -11.79 -11.99 -8.68
CA PRO A 167 -10.49 -12.55 -8.31
C PRO A 167 -9.48 -11.55 -7.74
N SER A 168 -9.50 -10.26 -8.12
CA SER A 168 -8.56 -9.29 -7.53
C SER A 168 -8.94 -8.84 -6.13
N PHE A 169 -10.18 -9.06 -5.66
CA PHE A 169 -10.61 -8.51 -4.37
C PHE A 169 -9.76 -8.96 -3.19
N PRO A 170 -9.39 -10.26 -3.07
CA PRO A 170 -8.42 -10.69 -2.06
C PRO A 170 -7.10 -9.92 -2.12
N GLU A 171 -6.52 -9.73 -3.31
CA GLU A 171 -5.25 -8.99 -3.43
C GLU A 171 -5.42 -7.50 -3.12
N GLN A 172 -6.51 -6.88 -3.55
CA GLN A 172 -6.82 -5.50 -3.19
C GLN A 172 -6.98 -5.32 -1.66
N ALA A 173 -7.50 -6.33 -0.96
CA ALA A 173 -7.54 -6.34 0.50
C ALA A 173 -6.16 -6.56 1.13
N ASN A 174 -5.27 -7.34 0.51
CA ASN A 174 -3.88 -7.52 0.94
C ASN A 174 -3.08 -6.22 0.80
N VAL A 175 -3.23 -5.48 -0.31
CA VAL A 175 -2.64 -4.13 -0.49
C VAL A 175 -3.05 -3.22 0.66
N ALA A 176 -4.36 -3.16 0.95
CA ALA A 176 -4.85 -2.34 2.06
C ALA A 176 -4.34 -2.83 3.43
N LEU A 177 -4.18 -4.14 3.63
CA LEU A 177 -3.60 -4.69 4.85
C LEU A 177 -2.14 -4.26 5.01
N ARG A 178 -1.33 -4.32 3.95
CA ARG A 178 0.05 -3.82 3.92
C ARG A 178 0.11 -2.33 4.26
N HIS A 179 -0.76 -1.52 3.65
CA HIS A 179 -0.90 -0.10 3.96
C HIS A 179 -1.18 0.15 5.46
N HIS A 180 -2.22 -0.48 6.02
CA HIS A 180 -2.59 -0.27 7.42
C HIS A 180 -1.54 -0.83 8.41
N CYS A 181 -0.77 -1.85 8.02
CA CYS A 181 0.38 -2.33 8.79
C CYS A 181 1.55 -1.34 8.77
N GLN A 182 1.82 -0.70 7.63
CA GLN A 182 2.79 0.39 7.51
C GLN A 182 2.39 1.61 8.36
N GLU A 183 1.11 1.99 8.36
CA GLU A 183 0.60 3.12 9.15
C GLU A 183 0.34 2.77 10.63
N GLY A 184 0.41 1.49 11.00
CA GLY A 184 0.18 1.03 12.38
C GLY A 184 -1.29 1.11 12.83
N ASN A 185 -2.24 1.10 11.89
CA ASN A 185 -3.66 1.22 12.19
C ASN A 185 -4.28 -0.11 12.64
N LEU A 186 -4.05 -0.47 13.91
CA LEU A 186 -4.48 -1.75 14.49
C LEU A 186 -5.97 -2.09 14.29
N LYS A 187 -6.84 -1.07 14.29
CA LYS A 187 -8.27 -1.25 14.09
C LYS A 187 -8.56 -1.82 12.70
N TRP A 188 -7.96 -1.25 11.66
CA TRP A 188 -8.19 -1.69 10.29
C TRP A 188 -7.43 -2.95 9.94
N VAL A 189 -6.20 -3.10 10.45
CA VAL A 189 -5.47 -4.38 10.38
C VAL A 189 -6.32 -5.51 10.96
N SER A 190 -6.84 -5.37 12.19
CA SER A 190 -7.67 -6.41 12.81
C SER A 190 -8.93 -6.72 12.02
N LEU A 191 -9.58 -5.71 11.42
CA LEU A 191 -10.82 -5.91 10.66
C LEU A 191 -10.57 -6.52 9.28
N LEU A 192 -9.46 -6.18 8.61
CA LEU A 192 -9.06 -6.78 7.34
C LEU A 192 -8.66 -8.25 7.52
N LEU A 193 -7.88 -8.56 8.57
CA LEU A 193 -7.58 -9.95 8.94
C LEU A 193 -8.87 -10.74 9.23
N TRP A 194 -9.80 -10.15 9.98
CA TRP A 194 -11.11 -10.78 10.22
C TRP A 194 -11.92 -10.99 8.93
N ALA A 195 -11.79 -10.09 7.95
CA ALA A 195 -12.47 -10.19 6.68
C ALA A 195 -11.81 -11.21 5.71
N GLY A 196 -10.60 -11.67 6.02
CA GLY A 196 -9.87 -12.69 5.26
C GLY A 196 -8.72 -12.18 4.40
N ALA A 197 -8.22 -10.97 4.64
CA ALA A 197 -6.96 -10.52 4.03
C ALA A 197 -5.78 -11.33 4.59
N ASP A 198 -4.82 -11.66 3.73
CA ASP A 198 -3.66 -12.48 4.05
C ASP A 198 -2.47 -11.60 4.51
N PRO A 199 -2.00 -11.75 5.76
CA PRO A 199 -0.86 -10.98 6.25
C PRO A 199 0.50 -11.39 5.66
N PHE A 200 0.58 -12.54 4.98
CA PHE A 200 1.83 -13.14 4.53
C PHE A 200 2.15 -12.88 3.05
N THR A 201 1.19 -12.45 2.24
CA THR A 201 1.39 -12.21 0.81
C THR A 201 2.25 -10.97 0.57
N PRO A 202 3.44 -11.11 -0.04
CA PRO A 202 4.30 -9.99 -0.37
C PRO A 202 3.70 -9.14 -1.50
N GLY A 203 4.01 -7.83 -1.48
CA GLY A 203 3.65 -6.91 -2.54
C GLY A 203 3.79 -5.45 -2.11
N GLU A 204 3.23 -4.54 -2.90
CA GLU A 204 3.25 -3.11 -2.59
C GLU A 204 2.17 -2.70 -1.57
N SER A 205 2.47 -1.70 -0.76
CA SER A 205 1.52 -1.10 0.20
C SER A 205 0.68 0.03 -0.42
N GLU A 206 1.02 0.48 -1.63
CA GLU A 206 0.32 1.53 -2.37
C GLU A 206 -0.54 0.93 -3.52
N PRO A 207 -1.84 1.23 -3.59
CA PRO A 207 -2.69 0.79 -4.69
C PRO A 207 -2.18 1.23 -6.06
N GLY A 208 -2.17 0.30 -7.03
CA GLY A 208 -1.81 0.58 -8.42
C GLY A 208 -0.31 0.77 -8.68
N ARG A 209 0.54 0.67 -7.67
CA ARG A 209 2.00 0.72 -7.84
C ARG A 209 2.52 -0.61 -8.39
N GLU A 210 3.35 -0.53 -9.44
CA GLU A 210 4.01 -1.71 -9.99
C GLU A 210 5.07 -2.23 -9.02
N ILE A 211 5.07 -3.55 -8.81
CA ILE A 211 6.07 -4.24 -8.00
C ILE A 211 7.40 -4.22 -8.74
N ASP A 212 8.47 -3.80 -8.07
CA ASP A 212 9.82 -3.99 -8.59
C ASP A 212 10.08 -5.51 -8.74
N PRO A 213 10.33 -6.02 -9.96
CA PRO A 213 10.58 -7.44 -10.20
C PRO A 213 11.76 -8.00 -9.39
N GLU A 214 12.69 -7.16 -8.94
CA GLU A 214 13.87 -7.56 -8.18
C GLU A 214 13.62 -7.65 -6.67
N ASP A 215 12.68 -6.88 -6.11
CA ASP A 215 12.41 -6.82 -4.66
C ASP A 215 11.15 -7.62 -4.27
N GLY A 216 10.16 -7.75 -5.16
CA GLY A 216 8.94 -8.54 -4.92
C GLY A 216 7.99 -7.97 -3.85
N GLY A 217 8.40 -6.93 -3.13
CA GLY A 217 7.66 -6.27 -2.05
C GLY A 217 7.75 -7.01 -0.72
N LEU A 218 7.08 -6.47 0.30
CA LEU A 218 7.04 -7.07 1.64
C LEU A 218 5.63 -7.57 1.96
N SER A 219 5.53 -8.58 2.83
CA SER A 219 4.25 -8.96 3.42
C SER A 219 3.71 -7.85 4.33
N ALA A 220 2.45 -7.96 4.74
CA ALA A 220 1.89 -6.99 5.68
C ALA A 220 2.63 -7.00 7.02
N LEU A 221 3.13 -8.15 7.45
CA LEU A 221 3.92 -8.27 8.67
C LEU A 221 5.34 -7.72 8.48
N GLY A 222 5.92 -7.83 7.28
CA GLY A 222 7.18 -7.16 6.93
C GLY A 222 7.06 -5.66 7.00
N PHE A 223 6.01 -5.07 6.41
CA PHE A 223 5.74 -3.64 6.56
C PHE A 223 5.53 -3.23 8.01
N ALA A 224 4.82 -4.03 8.81
CA ALA A 224 4.68 -3.75 10.24
C ALA A 224 6.04 -3.73 10.97
N ALA A 225 6.93 -4.68 10.67
CA ALA A 225 8.28 -4.73 11.25
C ALA A 225 9.14 -3.54 10.79
N LEU A 226 9.19 -3.30 9.47
CA LEU A 226 9.93 -2.20 8.85
C LEU A 226 9.59 -0.83 9.46
N TRP A 227 8.31 -0.57 9.65
CA TRP A 227 7.82 0.71 10.19
C TRP A 227 7.74 0.73 11.73
N GLY A 228 8.05 -0.39 12.39
CA GLY A 228 8.09 -0.50 13.86
C GLY A 228 6.72 -0.63 14.53
N ASN A 229 5.70 -1.07 13.81
CA ASN A 229 4.33 -1.23 14.30
C ASN A 229 4.11 -2.58 14.99
N TYR A 230 4.92 -2.88 16.01
CA TYR A 230 4.96 -4.21 16.62
C TYR A 230 3.68 -4.67 17.33
N LYS A 231 2.78 -3.73 17.66
CA LYS A 231 1.46 -4.06 18.22
C LYS A 231 0.60 -4.91 17.27
N VAL A 232 0.90 -4.90 15.97
CA VAL A 232 0.25 -5.78 14.98
C VAL A 232 0.46 -7.25 15.32
N PHE A 233 1.66 -7.63 15.78
CA PHE A 233 2.00 -9.01 16.13
C PHE A 233 1.27 -9.52 17.38
N SER A 234 0.71 -8.63 18.19
CA SER A 234 -0.11 -9.00 19.35
C SER A 234 -1.58 -9.30 19.01
N LEU A 235 -2.00 -9.12 17.76
CA LEU A 235 -3.37 -9.41 17.33
C LEU A 235 -3.60 -10.92 17.30
N LYS A 236 -4.75 -11.38 17.84
CA LYS A 236 -5.10 -12.82 17.94
C LYS A 236 -5.14 -13.54 16.59
N GLN A 237 -5.41 -12.80 15.52
CA GLN A 237 -5.47 -13.29 14.15
C GLN A 237 -4.08 -13.50 13.54
N VAL A 238 -3.05 -12.83 14.07
CA VAL A 238 -1.67 -12.99 13.62
C VAL A 238 -1.07 -14.19 14.34
N LYS A 239 -0.88 -15.27 13.59
CA LYS A 239 -0.25 -16.50 14.07
C LYS A 239 0.90 -16.85 13.14
N ILE A 240 2.11 -16.53 13.59
CA ILE A 240 3.32 -16.78 12.82
C ILE A 240 3.89 -18.11 13.28
N SER A 241 3.99 -19.07 12.36
CA SER A 241 4.70 -20.30 12.63
C SER A 241 6.21 -20.05 12.58
N PRO A 242 7.02 -20.64 13.48
CA PRO A 242 8.48 -20.40 13.52
C PRO A 242 9.23 -20.78 12.24
N ASP A 243 8.66 -21.65 11.42
CA ASP A 243 9.18 -22.13 10.13
C ASP A 243 8.61 -21.35 8.93
N HIS A 244 7.74 -20.37 9.16
CA HIS A 244 7.11 -19.61 8.09
C HIS A 244 8.14 -18.67 7.42
N PRO A 245 8.25 -18.63 6.07
CA PRO A 245 9.25 -17.80 5.38
C PRO A 245 9.21 -16.30 5.74
N ALA A 246 8.02 -15.76 6.00
CA ALA A 246 7.85 -14.37 6.43
C ALA A 246 8.59 -14.00 7.74
N VAL A 247 8.96 -14.98 8.57
CA VAL A 247 9.78 -14.73 9.78
C VAL A 247 11.12 -14.09 9.40
N TYR A 248 11.76 -14.55 8.33
CA TYR A 248 13.05 -14.02 7.89
C TYR A 248 12.92 -12.62 7.27
N GLU A 249 11.76 -12.30 6.69
CA GLU A 249 11.42 -10.95 6.26
C GLU A 249 11.30 -10.00 7.46
N ILE A 250 10.55 -10.40 8.50
CA ILE A 250 10.39 -9.64 9.76
C ILE A 250 11.74 -9.44 10.46
N LEU A 251 12.56 -10.49 10.51
CA LEU A 251 13.84 -10.51 11.21
C LEU A 251 14.83 -9.44 10.70
N LYS A 252 14.80 -9.13 9.40
CA LYS A 252 15.62 -8.06 8.80
C LYS A 252 15.37 -6.67 9.40
N TYR A 253 14.18 -6.46 9.95
CA TYR A 253 13.72 -5.18 10.49
C TYR A 253 13.42 -5.22 11.99
N ALA A 254 13.79 -6.30 12.68
CA ALA A 254 13.56 -6.53 14.11
C ALA A 254 14.53 -5.77 15.04
N ASP A 255 15.01 -4.59 14.64
CA ASP A 255 16.05 -3.81 15.32
C ASP A 255 15.52 -2.88 16.44
N ARG A 256 14.27 -3.08 16.87
CA ARG A 256 13.67 -2.43 18.04
C ARG A 256 13.47 -3.44 19.16
N ASP A 257 13.30 -2.97 20.39
CA ASP A 257 13.13 -3.84 21.56
C ASP A 257 11.92 -4.79 21.40
N GLU A 258 10.80 -4.32 20.86
CA GLU A 258 9.64 -5.17 20.62
C GLU A 258 9.88 -6.22 19.51
N GLY A 259 10.73 -5.90 18.53
CA GLY A 259 11.18 -6.84 17.51
C GLY A 259 12.11 -7.90 18.07
N TYR A 260 13.02 -7.51 18.96
CA TYR A 260 13.87 -8.43 19.70
C TYR A 260 13.05 -9.45 20.49
N ASP A 261 12.04 -8.99 21.23
CA ASP A 261 11.14 -9.86 22.01
C ASP A 261 10.38 -10.84 21.11
N LEU A 262 9.85 -10.35 19.97
CA LEU A 262 9.18 -11.19 18.98
C LEU A 262 10.09 -12.31 18.45
N ILE A 263 11.31 -11.97 18.02
CA ILE A 263 12.27 -12.95 17.49
C ILE A 263 12.72 -13.91 18.60
N HIS A 264 12.94 -13.42 19.82
CA HIS A 264 13.31 -14.26 20.94
C HIS A 264 12.24 -15.31 21.24
N ASP A 265 10.96 -14.94 21.19
CA ASP A 265 9.86 -15.87 21.40
C ASP A 265 9.68 -16.86 20.24
N LEU A 266 9.95 -16.45 18.99
CA LEU A 266 9.96 -17.37 17.84
C LEU A 266 11.12 -18.37 17.93
N LEU A 267 12.32 -17.94 18.34
CA LEU A 267 13.47 -18.81 18.58
C LEU A 267 13.18 -19.84 19.68
N LYS A 268 12.53 -19.43 20.79
CA LYS A 268 12.08 -20.37 21.84
C LYS A 268 11.08 -21.40 21.33
N GLN A 269 10.25 -21.02 20.35
CA GLN A 269 9.28 -21.91 19.73
C GLN A 269 9.90 -22.83 18.66
N GLY A 270 11.22 -22.71 18.40
CA GLY A 270 11.94 -23.60 17.49
C GLY A 270 12.18 -23.03 16.10
N MET A 271 12.11 -21.71 15.92
CA MET A 271 12.54 -21.04 14.67
C MET A 271 14.00 -21.43 14.39
N ASN A 272 14.28 -21.95 13.19
CA ASN A 272 15.65 -22.23 12.77
C ASN A 272 16.33 -20.93 12.32
N PRO A 273 17.38 -20.46 13.01
CA PRO A 273 18.11 -19.27 12.57
C PRO A 273 19.02 -19.53 11.37
N ASN A 274 19.20 -20.78 10.92
CA ASN A 274 20.11 -21.15 9.83
C ASN A 274 19.32 -21.67 8.61
N GLU A 275 18.71 -20.76 7.88
CA GLU A 275 17.82 -21.05 6.75
C GLU A 275 18.52 -21.17 5.40
N GLN A 276 19.79 -20.78 5.30
CA GLN A 276 20.54 -20.88 4.05
C GLN A 276 20.97 -22.33 3.77
N ASP A 277 21.11 -22.68 2.50
CA ASP A 277 21.54 -24.03 2.07
C ASP A 277 22.92 -24.44 2.62
N ASN A 278 23.80 -23.47 2.88
CA ASN A 278 25.12 -23.68 3.50
C ASN A 278 25.05 -23.83 5.04
N GLY A 279 23.85 -23.80 5.63
CA GLY A 279 23.64 -23.82 7.08
C GLY A 279 23.92 -22.50 7.79
N GLY A 280 23.95 -21.39 7.04
CA GLY A 280 24.12 -20.03 7.54
C GLY A 280 22.80 -19.31 7.83
N CYS A 281 22.93 -18.22 8.58
CA CYS A 281 21.88 -17.29 8.96
C CYS A 281 22.00 -16.01 8.11
N SER A 282 21.10 -15.80 7.15
CA SER A 282 21.16 -14.60 6.29
C SER A 282 20.90 -13.32 7.08
N ALA A 283 20.16 -13.42 8.19
CA ALA A 283 19.88 -12.28 9.05
C ALA A 283 21.13 -11.74 9.74
N ILE A 284 22.08 -12.58 10.17
CA ILE A 284 23.34 -12.09 10.77
C ILE A 284 24.09 -11.23 9.75
N GLN A 285 24.20 -11.69 8.50
CA GLN A 285 24.81 -10.90 7.42
C GLN A 285 24.05 -9.59 7.17
N SER A 286 22.72 -9.65 7.04
CA SER A 286 21.88 -8.47 6.76
C SER A 286 21.95 -7.41 7.87
N LEU A 287 21.95 -7.83 9.13
CA LEU A 287 22.09 -6.95 10.30
C LEU A 287 23.50 -6.34 10.35
N LEU A 288 24.53 -7.13 10.05
CA LEU A 288 25.92 -6.72 10.08
C LEU A 288 26.26 -5.68 9.01
N ILE A 289 25.77 -5.85 7.78
CA ILE A 289 26.03 -4.89 6.68
C ILE A 289 25.24 -3.60 6.81
N SER A 290 24.22 -3.57 7.67
CA SER A 290 23.32 -2.44 7.86
C SER A 290 23.50 -1.73 9.21
N LEU A 291 24.59 -1.99 9.95
CA LEU A 291 24.85 -1.34 11.25
C LEU A 291 24.85 0.20 11.15
N ASP A 292 25.33 0.75 10.04
CA ASP A 292 25.33 2.19 9.75
C ASP A 292 23.99 2.72 9.22
N SER A 293 23.10 1.84 8.79
CA SER A 293 21.80 2.23 8.23
C SER A 293 20.75 2.31 9.33
N CYS A 294 20.38 3.53 9.71
CA CYS A 294 19.09 3.79 10.34
C CYS A 294 18.12 4.27 9.26
N MET A 295 16.91 3.69 9.18
CA MET A 295 15.91 4.04 8.16
C MET A 295 15.64 5.55 8.10
N PHE A 296 15.68 6.23 9.26
CA PHE A 296 15.49 7.67 9.39
C PHE A 296 16.70 8.52 8.97
N MET A 297 17.91 7.94 8.90
CA MET A 297 19.11 8.66 8.46
C MET A 297 19.25 8.75 6.94
N ARG A 298 18.50 7.95 6.15
CA ARG A 298 18.45 8.10 4.68
C ARG A 298 17.92 9.47 4.21
N TYR A 299 17.26 10.23 5.09
CA TYR A 299 16.74 11.58 4.80
C TYR A 299 17.55 12.71 5.46
N SER A 300 18.62 12.39 6.20
CA SER A 300 19.48 13.40 6.85
C SER A 300 20.87 13.41 6.24
N SER A 301 21.06 14.37 5.33
CA SER A 301 22.32 15.01 4.94
C SER A 301 23.37 14.19 4.17
N ARG A 302 23.83 14.78 3.06
CA ARG A 302 24.95 14.37 2.21
C ARG A 302 26.34 14.58 2.86
N ASP A 303 26.42 15.01 4.12
CA ASP A 303 27.66 15.56 4.70
C ASP A 303 28.31 14.73 5.82
N ASP A 304 27.87 13.51 6.13
CA ASP A 304 28.40 12.75 7.30
C ASP A 304 29.56 11.76 6.96
N HIS A 305 30.41 12.14 6.01
CA HIS A 305 31.58 11.35 5.62
C HIS A 305 32.71 11.47 6.66
N GLY A 306 32.60 10.73 7.77
CA GLY A 306 33.69 10.57 8.74
C GLY A 306 33.28 10.30 10.18
N ARG A 307 32.00 10.40 10.52
CA ARG A 307 31.54 10.11 11.88
C ARG A 307 31.44 8.60 12.09
N LYS A 308 32.03 8.14 13.20
CA LYS A 308 31.79 6.78 13.69
C LYS A 308 30.38 6.72 14.28
N TYR A 309 29.54 5.84 13.76
CA TYR A 309 28.18 5.70 14.23
C TYR A 309 28.15 4.76 15.43
N ASP A 310 27.62 5.26 16.55
CA ASP A 310 27.16 4.44 17.66
C ASP A 310 25.73 4.90 17.95
N THR A 311 24.77 4.17 17.40
CA THR A 311 23.35 4.49 17.49
C THR A 311 22.62 3.40 18.25
N GLU A 312 21.50 3.73 18.86
CA GLU A 312 20.62 2.76 19.50
C GLU A 312 20.24 1.62 18.54
N THR A 313 19.92 1.96 17.29
CA THR A 313 19.66 1.01 16.21
C THR A 313 20.84 0.06 15.98
N ALA A 314 22.07 0.56 15.87
CA ALA A 314 23.26 -0.28 15.68
C ALA A 314 23.48 -1.23 16.87
N ARG A 315 23.30 -0.74 18.11
CA ARG A 315 23.40 -1.58 19.31
C ARG A 315 22.32 -2.66 19.31
N ASN A 316 21.09 -2.34 18.93
CA ASN A 316 20.00 -3.31 18.88
C ASN A 316 20.22 -4.38 17.81
N LYS A 317 20.74 -4.01 16.63
CA LYS A 317 21.17 -5.00 15.62
C LYS A 317 22.23 -5.94 16.17
N LEU A 318 23.20 -5.43 16.91
CA LEU A 318 24.23 -6.27 17.53
C LEU A 318 23.66 -7.18 18.65
N LYS A 319 22.72 -6.68 19.45
CA LYS A 319 21.95 -7.51 20.40
C LYS A 319 21.19 -8.63 19.68
N LEU A 320 20.61 -8.34 18.52
CA LEU A 320 19.88 -9.33 17.73
C LEU A 320 20.83 -10.37 17.10
N ILE A 321 21.99 -9.96 16.60
CA ILE A 321 23.06 -10.88 16.17
C ILE A 321 23.49 -11.78 17.35
N HIS A 322 23.67 -11.20 18.54
CA HIS A 322 23.98 -11.96 19.75
C HIS A 322 22.91 -12.98 20.11
N LEU A 323 21.63 -12.60 20.01
CA LEU A 323 20.51 -13.49 20.24
C LEU A 323 20.50 -14.64 19.23
N LEU A 324 20.64 -14.34 17.94
CA LEU A 324 20.66 -15.36 16.88
C LEU A 324 21.81 -16.36 17.10
N ALA A 325 23.02 -15.87 17.35
CA ALA A 325 24.18 -16.71 17.63
C ALA A 325 23.98 -17.59 18.89
N LYS A 326 23.37 -17.04 19.94
CA LYS A 326 23.04 -17.79 21.16
C LYS A 326 22.11 -18.97 20.89
N TYR A 327 21.21 -18.85 19.92
CA TYR A 327 20.32 -19.93 19.48
C TYR A 327 20.92 -20.75 18.32
N GLY A 328 22.23 -20.65 18.08
CA GLY A 328 22.96 -21.47 17.11
C GLY A 328 23.02 -20.88 15.70
N GLY A 329 22.59 -19.63 15.50
CA GLY A 329 22.73 -18.91 14.24
C GLY A 329 24.19 -18.74 13.84
N LYS A 330 24.50 -19.03 12.58
CA LYS A 330 25.87 -18.99 12.04
C LYS A 330 26.02 -17.95 10.95
N TRP A 331 27.04 -17.13 11.06
CA TRP A 331 27.52 -16.29 9.97
C TRP A 331 28.44 -17.10 9.05
N ILE A 332 27.89 -17.57 7.93
CA ILE A 332 28.61 -18.32 6.89
C ILE A 332 28.48 -17.54 5.57
N PRO A 333 29.41 -16.61 5.29
CA PRO A 333 29.37 -15.82 4.08
C PRO A 333 29.41 -16.70 2.82
N ALA A 334 28.46 -16.52 1.91
CA ALA A 334 28.38 -17.31 0.67
C ALA A 334 29.51 -16.95 -0.31
N GLU A 335 29.94 -15.69 -0.30
CA GLU A 335 31.00 -15.19 -1.17
C GLU A 335 31.91 -14.17 -0.48
N THR A 336 33.09 -13.95 -1.06
CA THR A 336 34.06 -12.98 -0.54
C THR A 336 33.56 -11.52 -0.55
N GLY A 337 32.55 -11.23 -1.37
CA GLY A 337 31.84 -9.94 -1.42
C GLY A 337 31.17 -9.61 -0.09
N GLU A 338 30.45 -10.56 0.50
CA GLU A 338 29.72 -10.39 1.77
C GLU A 338 30.64 -10.03 2.95
N ILE A 339 31.80 -10.68 3.05
CA ILE A 339 32.82 -10.33 4.06
C ILE A 339 33.32 -8.90 3.83
N THR A 340 33.40 -8.47 2.57
CA THR A 340 33.83 -7.12 2.23
C THR A 340 32.82 -6.07 2.61
N GLU A 341 31.52 -6.33 2.42
CA GLU A 341 30.44 -5.46 2.87
C GLU A 341 30.36 -5.38 4.39
N ALA A 342 30.43 -6.52 5.08
CA ALA A 342 30.48 -6.58 6.54
C ALA A 342 31.64 -5.74 7.09
N ARG A 343 32.83 -5.88 6.48
CA ARG A 343 34.01 -5.07 6.83
C ARG A 343 33.76 -3.57 6.64
N ARG A 344 33.12 -3.17 5.53
CA ARG A 344 32.82 -1.76 5.25
C ARG A 344 31.86 -1.18 6.29
N SER A 345 30.83 -1.93 6.70
CA SER A 345 29.90 -1.48 7.73
C SER A 345 30.58 -1.35 9.09
N LEU A 346 31.36 -2.34 9.52
CA LEU A 346 32.14 -2.29 10.77
C LEU A 346 33.13 -1.12 10.82
N LEU A 347 33.77 -0.79 9.70
CA LEU A 347 34.71 0.35 9.64
C LEU A 347 34.04 1.70 9.87
N LYS A 348 32.71 1.81 9.68
CA LYS A 348 31.91 3.00 9.99
C LYS A 348 31.52 3.08 11.48
N MET A 349 31.70 2.01 12.26
CA MET A 349 31.35 1.95 13.69
C MET A 349 32.55 2.31 14.59
N THR A 350 32.41 2.21 15.91
CA THR A 350 33.56 2.15 16.82
C THR A 350 34.22 0.77 16.79
N ALA A 351 35.48 0.68 17.24
CA ALA A 351 36.23 -0.58 17.23
C ALA A 351 35.56 -1.66 18.09
N ASP A 352 34.84 -1.24 19.13
CA ASP A 352 34.10 -2.11 20.04
C ASP A 352 33.09 -2.99 19.29
N TYR A 353 32.41 -2.49 18.26
CA TYR A 353 31.49 -3.31 17.45
C TYR A 353 32.20 -4.48 16.75
N THR A 354 33.43 -4.26 16.28
CA THR A 354 34.24 -5.33 15.66
C THR A 354 34.65 -6.36 16.71
N VAL A 355 35.06 -5.91 17.88
CA VAL A 355 35.47 -6.77 19.01
C VAL A 355 34.28 -7.57 19.53
N GLU A 356 33.13 -6.91 19.73
CA GLU A 356 31.89 -7.54 20.18
C GLU A 356 31.38 -8.54 19.15
N PHE A 357 31.37 -8.21 17.85
CA PHE A 357 31.00 -9.18 16.81
C PHE A 357 31.91 -10.42 16.85
N ALA A 358 33.23 -10.22 16.90
CA ALA A 358 34.18 -11.34 17.02
C ALA A 358 33.97 -12.16 18.30
N TRP A 359 33.65 -11.49 19.41
CA TRP A 359 33.34 -12.16 20.68
C TRP A 359 32.06 -12.99 20.59
N ILE A 360 30.98 -12.46 20.01
CA ILE A 360 29.72 -13.19 19.80
C ILE A 360 30.00 -14.46 18.99
N MET A 361 30.67 -14.30 17.85
CA MET A 361 30.95 -15.42 16.95
C MET A 361 31.84 -16.47 17.62
N SER A 362 32.88 -16.05 18.36
CA SER A 362 33.76 -16.95 19.09
C SER A 362 33.03 -17.71 20.19
N LYS A 363 32.26 -17.00 21.03
CA LYS A 363 31.53 -17.58 22.17
C LYS A 363 30.55 -18.66 21.76
N TYR A 364 29.86 -18.50 20.64
CA TYR A 364 28.83 -19.42 20.19
C TYR A 364 29.24 -20.28 18.99
N GLN A 365 30.52 -20.25 18.59
CA GLN A 365 31.02 -20.94 17.40
C GLN A 365 30.18 -20.61 16.15
N GLY A 366 29.84 -19.33 16.02
CA GLY A 366 28.92 -18.80 15.02
C GLY A 366 29.56 -18.58 13.64
N CYS A 367 30.86 -18.78 13.46
CA CYS A 367 31.51 -18.65 12.14
C CYS A 367 32.81 -19.45 12.10
N SER A 368 33.39 -19.64 10.91
CA SER A 368 34.71 -20.26 10.81
C SER A 368 35.84 -19.31 11.24
N ARG A 369 36.94 -19.87 11.74
CA ARG A 369 38.18 -19.14 11.99
C ARG A 369 38.69 -18.41 10.73
N THR A 370 38.49 -19.01 9.57
CA THR A 370 38.90 -18.47 8.27
C THR A 370 38.12 -17.21 7.91
N ASP A 371 36.82 -17.17 8.17
CA ASP A 371 35.96 -16.03 7.83
C ASP A 371 36.31 -14.80 8.67
N ILE A 372 36.47 -14.96 9.99
CA ILE A 372 36.90 -13.85 10.88
C ILE A 372 38.30 -13.36 10.52
N LYS A 373 39.25 -14.27 10.24
CA LYS A 373 40.59 -13.86 9.80
C LYS A 373 40.53 -13.09 8.48
N THR A 374 39.65 -13.49 7.57
CA THR A 374 39.45 -12.79 6.29
C THR A 374 38.80 -11.42 6.51
N LEU A 375 37.81 -11.32 7.41
CA LEU A 375 37.20 -10.06 7.82
C LEU A 375 38.26 -9.08 8.35
N LEU A 376 39.18 -9.55 9.19
CA LEU A 376 40.21 -8.74 9.86
C LEU A 376 41.53 -8.59 9.07
N LYS A 377 41.61 -9.12 7.84
CA LYS A 377 42.86 -9.23 7.09
C LYS A 377 43.46 -7.87 6.67
N THR A 378 42.63 -6.89 6.35
CA THR A 378 43.06 -5.67 5.65
C THR A 378 43.79 -4.69 6.57
N PRO A 379 44.73 -3.87 6.05
CA PRO A 379 45.44 -2.88 6.85
C PRO A 379 44.50 -1.86 7.54
N THR A 380 43.41 -1.48 6.86
CA THR A 380 42.46 -0.49 7.35
C THR A 380 41.76 -0.97 8.62
N ILE A 381 41.24 -2.21 8.64
CA ILE A 381 40.56 -2.73 9.84
C ILE A 381 41.55 -3.05 10.95
N LYS A 382 42.78 -3.50 10.63
CA LYS A 382 43.86 -3.68 11.62
C LYS A 382 44.28 -2.37 12.29
N LYS A 383 44.21 -1.25 11.57
CA LYS A 383 44.42 0.09 12.13
C LYS A 383 43.23 0.50 12.99
N HIS A 384 42.01 0.19 12.54
CA HIS A 384 40.77 0.48 13.26
C HIS A 384 40.71 -0.21 14.63
N THR A 385 41.15 -1.46 14.73
CA THR A 385 41.13 -2.29 15.96
C THR A 385 42.49 -2.40 16.65
N LYS A 386 43.40 -1.45 16.42
CA LYS A 386 44.80 -1.53 16.90
C LYS A 386 44.90 -1.74 18.41
N GLU A 387 44.04 -1.05 19.18
CA GLU A 387 44.03 -1.09 20.64
C GLU A 387 43.52 -2.43 21.20
N ASN A 388 42.70 -3.16 20.42
CA ASN A 388 42.08 -4.43 20.81
C ASN A 388 42.72 -5.65 20.14
N ARG A 389 43.91 -5.52 19.55
CA ARG A 389 44.52 -6.60 18.75
C ARG A 389 44.71 -7.89 19.54
N GLN A 390 45.29 -7.80 20.74
CA GLN A 390 45.53 -8.97 21.58
C GLN A 390 44.21 -9.69 21.92
N GLN A 391 43.19 -8.93 22.29
CA GLN A 391 41.86 -9.48 22.58
C GLN A 391 41.25 -10.17 21.36
N LEU A 392 41.37 -9.57 20.16
CA LEU A 392 40.89 -10.19 18.92
C LEU A 392 41.63 -11.48 18.60
N ASP A 393 42.95 -11.52 18.76
CA ASP A 393 43.75 -12.73 18.52
C ASP A 393 43.31 -13.86 19.47
N GLU A 394 43.10 -13.57 20.75
CA GLU A 394 42.59 -14.54 21.74
C GLU A 394 41.19 -15.07 21.37
N LEU A 395 40.29 -14.21 20.88
CA LEU A 395 38.95 -14.61 20.43
C LEU A 395 38.99 -15.49 19.19
N ILE A 396 39.91 -15.23 18.26
CA ILE A 396 40.08 -16.01 17.03
C ILE A 396 40.61 -17.41 17.34
N ASP A 397 41.51 -17.53 18.33
CA ASP A 397 42.08 -18.82 18.72
C ASP A 397 41.07 -19.72 19.44
N GLN A 398 40.00 -19.16 20.00
CA GLN A 398 38.88 -19.90 20.60
C GLN A 398 37.90 -20.49 19.58
N LEU A 399 37.93 -20.04 18.32
CA LEU A 399 37.12 -20.63 17.26
C LEU A 399 37.65 -22.01 16.86
N SER A 400 36.77 -22.97 16.60
CA SER A 400 37.13 -24.29 16.09
C SER A 400 37.93 -24.17 14.78
N THR A 401 38.87 -25.10 14.58
CA THR A 401 39.76 -25.07 13.41
C THR A 401 39.09 -25.52 12.12
N GLU A 402 37.93 -26.18 12.16
CA GLU A 402 37.04 -26.49 11.05
C GLU A 402 35.66 -26.88 11.59
#